data_AF-A0A1T5KEG2-F1
#
_entry.id   AF-A0A1T5KEG2-F1
#
_cell.length_a   1.000
_cell.length_b   1.000
_cell.length_c   1.000
_cell.angle_alpha   90.00
_cell.angle_beta   90.00
_cell.angle_gamma   90.00
#
_symmetry.space_group_name_H-M   'P 1'
#
loop_
_entity.id
_entity.type
_entity.pdbx_description
1 polymer ?
#
loop_
_entity_poly.entity_id
_entity_poly.type
_entity_poly.pdbx_seq_one_letter_code
_entity_poly.pdbx_strand_id
1 'polypeptide(L)'
;MTRPSDASTRRLWLLPLLLAGLGAGSAQPMAASMQATVDTHLRAWQAIPTGQQHALQTRLQAWDALPLGQRDDQRSRYQAWLALQETERARLRQSAREFALLPATEQTRLRVVFEHQDAMQQQGWRLGPALGADWPRLQPLFAFVPPGQRADVLIALKQTDPAQRDDLAALAQRIPPQSRDGFRREWLKQPATQRAAWLQHRRNQ
;
A
#
# COMPACT_ATOMS: atom_id res chain seq x y z
N MET A 1 8.66 61.19 -11.05
CA MET A 1 9.99 60.59 -10.81
C MET A 1 9.81 59.37 -9.91
N THR A 2 10.29 58.22 -10.41
CA THR A 2 10.66 56.97 -9.72
C THR A 2 9.65 56.20 -8.84
N ARG A 3 8.95 55.26 -9.48
CA ARG A 3 8.83 53.83 -9.07
C ARG A 3 10.21 53.14 -9.24
N PRO A 4 10.45 51.86 -8.86
CA PRO A 4 9.57 50.81 -8.30
C PRO A 4 10.21 49.98 -7.15
N SER A 5 9.47 49.01 -6.60
CA SER A 5 10.01 47.66 -6.39
C SER A 5 8.88 46.65 -6.45
N ASP A 6 8.94 45.83 -7.50
CA ASP A 6 7.91 44.90 -7.95
C ASP A 6 8.02 43.55 -7.23
N ALA A 7 6.87 42.94 -7.01
CA ALA A 7 6.70 41.69 -6.29
C ALA A 7 6.77 40.48 -7.24
N SER A 8 7.34 39.39 -6.73
CA SER A 8 7.06 38.00 -7.12
C SER A 8 7.22 37.63 -8.60
N THR A 9 8.48 37.41 -9.00
CA THR A 9 8.82 36.60 -10.16
C THR A 9 8.45 35.14 -9.92
N ARG A 10 7.37 34.70 -10.57
CA ARG A 10 6.99 33.30 -10.77
C ARG A 10 8.19 32.52 -11.33
N ARG A 11 8.77 31.60 -10.56
CA ARG A 11 9.79 30.67 -11.06
C ARG A 11 9.11 29.50 -11.77
N LEU A 12 9.00 29.66 -13.09
CA LEU A 12 8.94 28.57 -14.06
C LEU A 12 10.08 27.58 -13.79
N TRP A 13 9.77 26.33 -13.45
CA TRP A 13 10.69 25.22 -13.64
C TRP A 13 10.27 24.44 -14.89
N LEU A 14 10.69 24.99 -16.03
CA LEU A 14 11.03 24.26 -17.23
C LEU A 14 12.32 24.91 -17.73
N LEU A 15 13.41 24.17 -17.79
CA LEU A 15 14.32 24.16 -18.94
C LEU A 15 15.40 23.06 -18.78
N PRO A 16 15.86 22.48 -19.90
CA PRO A 16 16.68 21.28 -20.02
C PRO A 16 18.18 21.63 -20.08
N LEU A 17 19.05 20.61 -20.08
CA LEU A 17 20.36 20.76 -20.69
C LEU A 17 20.80 19.49 -21.43
N LEU A 18 20.91 19.66 -22.74
CA LEU A 18 21.57 18.79 -23.71
C LEU A 18 23.06 18.67 -23.40
N LEU A 19 23.57 17.45 -23.49
CA LEU A 19 24.96 17.19 -23.87
C LEU A 19 24.94 16.25 -25.06
N ALA A 20 25.41 16.78 -26.18
CA ALA A 20 25.57 16.09 -27.45
C ALA A 20 26.76 15.11 -27.38
N GLY A 21 26.56 13.91 -27.91
CA GLY A 21 27.63 12.93 -28.09
C GLY A 21 27.13 11.65 -28.75
N LEU A 22 27.26 11.57 -30.08
CA LEU A 22 27.38 10.36 -30.91
C LEU A 22 26.46 9.16 -30.58
N GLY A 23 25.33 9.09 -31.29
CA GLY A 23 24.43 7.92 -31.30
C GLY A 23 23.09 8.22 -31.98
N ALA A 24 23.11 8.78 -33.19
CA ALA A 24 21.89 9.08 -33.96
C ALA A 24 21.27 7.78 -34.50
N GLY A 25 20.41 7.16 -33.70
CA GLY A 25 19.62 6.00 -34.12
C GLY A 25 18.45 5.63 -33.21
N SER A 26 18.45 6.03 -31.93
CA SER A 26 17.41 5.60 -30.97
C SER A 26 16.79 6.70 -30.11
N ALA A 27 17.26 7.96 -30.18
CA ALA A 27 16.74 9.06 -29.35
C ALA A 27 15.43 9.70 -29.86
N GLN A 28 15.22 9.71 -31.19
CA GLN A 28 14.02 10.28 -31.81
C GLN A 28 12.70 9.57 -31.46
N PRO A 29 12.59 8.22 -31.42
CA PRO A 29 11.34 7.58 -31.03
C PRO A 29 10.97 7.82 -29.56
N MET A 30 11.96 8.00 -28.68
CA MET A 30 11.71 8.32 -27.26
C MET A 30 11.23 9.76 -27.07
N ALA A 31 11.82 10.72 -27.77
CA ALA A 31 11.37 12.12 -27.73
C ALA A 31 9.93 12.29 -28.27
N ALA A 32 9.61 11.64 -29.39
CA ALA A 32 8.27 11.68 -29.99
C ALA A 32 7.21 11.00 -29.10
N SER A 33 7.53 9.89 -28.44
CA SER A 33 6.62 9.21 -27.51
C SER A 33 6.40 10.01 -26.22
N MET A 34 7.43 10.71 -25.72
CA MET A 34 7.28 11.64 -24.58
C MET A 34 6.37 12.81 -24.95
N GLN A 35 6.55 13.42 -26.12
CA GLN A 35 5.70 14.52 -26.60
C GLN A 35 4.24 14.09 -26.74
N ALA A 36 3.98 12.94 -27.39
CA ALA A 36 2.63 12.40 -27.52
C ALA A 36 1.96 12.13 -26.15
N THR A 37 2.74 11.69 -25.17
CA THR A 37 2.27 11.49 -23.78
C THR A 37 1.92 12.83 -23.13
N VAL A 38 2.78 13.83 -23.24
CA VAL A 38 2.54 15.20 -22.72
C VAL A 38 1.29 15.80 -23.35
N ASP A 39 1.12 15.71 -24.67
CA ASP A 39 -0.05 16.23 -25.38
C ASP A 39 -1.34 15.53 -24.96
N THR A 40 -1.27 14.23 -24.66
CA THR A 40 -2.40 13.46 -24.14
C THR A 40 -2.78 13.93 -22.74
N HIS A 41 -1.80 14.09 -21.84
CA HIS A 41 -2.06 14.61 -20.50
C HIS A 41 -2.55 16.05 -20.50
N LEU A 42 -2.03 16.91 -21.38
CA LEU A 42 -2.45 18.30 -21.51
C LEU A 42 -3.91 18.40 -21.98
N ARG A 43 -4.30 17.61 -23.01
CA ARG A 43 -5.69 17.54 -23.46
C ARG A 43 -6.61 17.02 -22.34
N ALA A 44 -6.19 15.99 -21.61
CA ALA A 44 -6.94 15.49 -20.47
C ALA A 44 -7.08 16.55 -19.37
N TRP A 45 -6.03 17.32 -19.07
CA TRP A 45 -6.06 18.41 -18.10
C TRP A 45 -7.00 19.54 -18.53
N GLN A 46 -6.93 19.95 -19.79
CA GLN A 46 -7.78 21.01 -20.35
C GLN A 46 -9.27 20.62 -20.36
N ALA A 47 -9.59 19.32 -20.43
CA ALA A 47 -10.97 18.82 -20.34
C ALA A 47 -11.55 18.87 -18.93
N ILE A 48 -10.73 19.04 -17.88
CA ILE A 48 -11.19 19.15 -16.49
C ILE A 48 -11.72 20.57 -16.24
N PRO A 49 -12.91 20.74 -15.65
CA PRO A 49 -13.42 22.07 -15.28
C PRO A 49 -12.45 22.85 -14.38
N THR A 50 -12.34 24.16 -14.58
CA THR A 50 -11.36 25.02 -13.87
C THR A 50 -11.47 24.95 -12.34
N GLY A 51 -12.68 24.83 -11.79
CA GLY A 51 -12.87 24.62 -10.35
C GLY A 51 -12.28 23.30 -9.84
N GLN A 52 -12.36 22.23 -10.65
CA GLN A 52 -11.74 20.94 -10.33
C GLN A 52 -10.21 20.98 -10.52
N GLN A 53 -9.73 21.70 -11.53
CA GLN A 53 -8.28 21.95 -11.72
C GLN A 53 -7.68 22.65 -10.49
N HIS A 54 -8.34 23.70 -9.99
CA HIS A 54 -7.89 24.40 -8.78
C HIS A 54 -7.90 23.47 -7.56
N ALA A 55 -8.97 22.68 -7.36
CA ALA A 55 -9.04 21.71 -6.27
C ALA A 55 -7.93 20.65 -6.35
N LEU A 56 -7.58 20.18 -7.55
CA LEU A 56 -6.45 19.26 -7.78
C LEU A 56 -5.12 19.92 -7.46
N GLN A 57 -4.92 21.16 -7.88
CA GLN A 57 -3.69 21.92 -7.60
C GLN A 57 -3.50 22.14 -6.09
N THR A 58 -4.57 22.48 -5.35
CA THR A 58 -4.54 22.59 -3.89
C THR A 58 -4.17 21.26 -3.23
N ARG A 59 -4.73 20.13 -3.71
CA ARG A 59 -4.39 18.80 -3.18
C ARG A 59 -2.94 18.42 -3.45
N LEU A 60 -2.40 18.76 -4.62
CA LEU A 60 -0.99 18.53 -4.95
C LEU A 60 -0.06 19.35 -4.07
N GLN A 61 -0.36 20.64 -3.86
CA GLN A 61 0.41 21.48 -2.93
C GLN A 61 0.36 20.93 -1.50
N ALA A 62 -0.81 20.49 -1.03
CA ALA A 62 -0.95 19.86 0.27
C ALA A 62 -0.13 18.57 0.37
N TRP A 63 -0.11 17.76 -0.69
CA TRP A 63 0.71 16.55 -0.77
C TRP A 63 2.21 16.86 -0.74
N ASP A 64 2.66 17.84 -1.51
CA ASP A 64 4.07 18.24 -1.58
C ASP A 64 4.58 18.85 -0.27
N ALA A 65 3.68 19.47 0.51
CA ALA A 65 3.97 19.98 1.84
C ALA A 65 4.11 18.88 2.92
N LEU A 66 3.70 17.64 2.65
CA LEU A 66 3.81 16.56 3.62
C LEU A 66 5.28 16.14 3.85
N PRO A 67 5.68 15.90 5.12
CA PRO A 67 6.96 15.27 5.43
C PRO A 67 7.14 13.95 4.68
N LEU A 68 8.39 13.59 4.32
CA LEU A 68 8.69 12.38 3.55
C LEU A 68 8.07 11.12 4.16
N GLY A 69 8.21 10.92 5.48
CA GLY A 69 7.64 9.76 6.16
C GLY A 69 6.11 9.69 6.07
N GLN A 70 5.40 10.82 6.06
CA GLN A 70 3.95 10.84 5.89
C GLN A 70 3.55 10.50 4.45
N ARG A 71 4.32 10.97 3.46
CA ARG A 71 4.12 10.59 2.06
C ARG A 71 4.36 9.10 1.86
N ASP A 72 5.39 8.54 2.48
CA ASP A 72 5.69 7.10 2.44
C ASP A 72 4.57 6.27 3.07
N ASP A 73 4.07 6.69 4.23
CA ASP A 73 2.95 6.01 4.88
C ASP A 73 1.69 6.02 4.02
N GLN A 74 1.31 7.18 3.46
CA GLN A 74 0.16 7.29 2.57
C GLN A 74 0.33 6.45 1.30
N ARG A 75 1.52 6.44 0.69
CA ARG A 75 1.84 5.57 -0.45
C ARG A 75 1.69 4.10 -0.08
N SER A 76 2.20 3.69 1.08
CA SER A 76 2.10 2.30 1.55
C SER A 76 0.64 1.89 1.82
N ARG A 77 -0.17 2.76 2.44
CA ARG A 77 -1.61 2.52 2.63
C ARG A 77 -2.35 2.38 1.29
N TYR A 78 -2.01 3.22 0.31
CA TYR A 78 -2.59 3.14 -1.02
C TYR A 78 -2.19 1.85 -1.77
N GLN A 79 -0.91 1.44 -1.68
CA GLN A 79 -0.46 0.17 -2.22
C GLN A 79 -1.15 -1.04 -1.55
N ALA A 80 -1.31 -1.00 -0.23
CA ALA A 80 -2.07 -2.01 0.50
C ALA A 80 -3.51 -2.10 0.01
N TRP A 81 -4.18 -0.95 -0.17
CA TRP A 81 -5.51 -0.88 -0.76
C TRP A 81 -5.59 -1.51 -2.15
N LEU A 82 -4.63 -1.20 -3.04
CA LEU A 82 -4.57 -1.78 -4.39
C LEU A 82 -4.32 -3.30 -4.37
N ALA A 83 -3.67 -3.82 -3.33
CA ALA A 83 -3.38 -5.23 -3.19
C ALA A 83 -4.56 -6.06 -2.67
N LEU A 84 -5.66 -5.42 -2.24
CA LEU A 84 -6.88 -6.11 -1.77
C LEU A 84 -7.74 -6.59 -2.94
N GLN A 85 -8.40 -7.73 -2.75
CA GLN A 85 -9.39 -8.23 -3.69
C GLN A 85 -10.59 -7.26 -3.76
N GLU A 86 -11.32 -7.25 -4.88
CA GLU A 86 -12.48 -6.34 -5.02
C GLU A 86 -13.55 -6.58 -3.95
N THR A 87 -13.76 -7.83 -3.54
CA THR A 87 -14.68 -8.20 -2.46
C THR A 87 -14.27 -7.58 -1.12
N GLU A 88 -12.98 -7.58 -0.80
CA GLU A 88 -12.42 -6.93 0.39
C GLU A 88 -12.53 -5.40 0.31
N ARG A 89 -12.22 -4.81 -0.85
CA ARG A 89 -12.38 -3.37 -1.09
C ARG A 89 -13.84 -2.94 -0.96
N ALA A 90 -14.79 -3.73 -1.47
CA ALA A 90 -16.22 -3.49 -1.31
C ALA A 90 -16.63 -3.54 0.17
N ARG A 91 -16.17 -4.55 0.92
CA ARG A 91 -16.44 -4.66 2.37
C ARG A 91 -15.88 -3.47 3.15
N LEU A 92 -14.67 -3.00 2.81
CA LEU A 92 -14.07 -1.82 3.45
C LEU A 92 -14.82 -0.53 3.10
N ARG A 93 -15.26 -0.34 1.85
CA ARG A 93 -16.12 0.80 1.48
C ARG A 93 -17.44 0.78 2.25
N GLN A 94 -18.03 -0.39 2.42
CA GLN A 94 -19.26 -0.55 3.21
C GLN A 94 -19.02 -0.21 4.69
N SER A 95 -17.95 -0.77 5.29
CA SER A 95 -17.57 -0.48 6.68
C SER A 95 -17.28 1.01 6.90
N ALA A 96 -16.67 1.69 5.92
CA ALA A 96 -16.42 3.12 5.98
C ALA A 96 -17.71 3.95 5.96
N ARG A 97 -18.74 3.52 5.20
CA ARG A 97 -20.06 4.16 5.20
C ARG A 97 -20.76 3.96 6.54
N GLU A 98 -20.74 2.75 7.08
CA GLU A 98 -21.31 2.44 8.40
C GLU A 98 -20.64 3.25 9.51
N PHE A 99 -19.31 3.32 9.48
CA PHE A 99 -18.53 4.13 10.41
C PHE A 99 -18.88 5.63 10.33
N ALA A 100 -19.10 6.16 9.12
CA ALA A 100 -19.48 7.56 8.93
C ALA A 100 -20.88 7.89 9.47
N LEU A 101 -21.76 6.90 9.62
CA LEU A 101 -23.09 7.05 10.21
C LEU A 101 -23.08 6.98 11.74
N LEU A 102 -21.98 6.54 12.36
CA LEU A 102 -21.87 6.49 13.81
C LEU A 102 -21.88 7.90 14.43
N PRO A 103 -22.40 8.08 15.66
CA PRO A 103 -22.25 9.32 16.40
C PRO A 103 -20.76 9.73 16.51
N ALA A 104 -20.49 11.04 16.49
CA ALA A 104 -19.12 11.56 16.52
C ALA A 104 -18.31 11.07 17.73
N THR A 105 -18.97 10.87 18.88
CA THR A 105 -18.35 10.30 20.09
C THR A 105 -17.86 8.88 19.86
N GLU A 106 -18.67 8.03 19.21
CA GLU A 106 -18.31 6.65 18.91
C GLU A 106 -17.23 6.57 17.83
N GLN A 107 -17.30 7.43 16.81
CA GLN A 107 -16.21 7.54 15.82
C GLN A 107 -14.88 7.86 16.48
N THR A 108 -14.85 8.84 17.39
CA THR A 108 -13.65 9.21 18.14
C THR A 108 -13.17 8.06 19.02
N ARG A 109 -14.07 7.38 19.73
CA ARG A 109 -13.73 6.20 20.55
C ARG A 109 -13.01 5.13 19.74
N LEU A 110 -13.56 4.78 18.58
CA LEU A 110 -12.97 3.76 17.70
C LEU A 110 -11.62 4.18 17.10
N ARG A 111 -11.45 5.47 16.76
CA ARG A 111 -10.15 6.00 16.30
C ARG A 111 -9.09 5.88 17.40
N VAL A 112 -9.44 6.26 18.63
CA VAL A 112 -8.55 6.13 19.79
C VAL A 112 -8.20 4.67 20.05
N VAL A 113 -9.16 3.74 19.98
CA VAL A 113 -8.90 2.29 20.10
C VAL A 113 -7.89 1.82 19.05
N PHE A 114 -8.03 2.28 17.80
CA PHE A 114 -7.09 1.93 16.73
C PHE A 114 -5.71 2.56 16.94
N GLU A 115 -5.65 3.84 17.36
CA GLU A 115 -4.40 4.57 17.64
C GLU A 115 -3.62 3.97 18.81
N HIS A 116 -4.32 3.36 19.78
CA HIS A 116 -3.71 2.62 20.90
C HIS A 116 -3.14 1.25 20.51
N GLN A 117 -3.47 0.72 19.34
CA GLN A 117 -2.83 -0.50 18.85
C GLN A 117 -1.35 -0.24 18.57
N ASP A 118 -0.49 -1.23 18.82
CA ASP A 118 0.91 -1.10 18.44
C ASP A 118 1.05 -0.99 16.90
N ALA A 119 2.20 -0.46 16.47
CA ALA A 119 2.46 -0.22 15.05
C ALA A 119 2.35 -1.50 14.19
N MET A 120 2.65 -2.67 14.77
CA MET A 120 2.61 -3.94 14.08
C MET A 120 1.18 -4.45 13.86
N GLN A 121 0.30 -4.24 14.84
CA GLN A 121 -1.15 -4.50 14.72
C GLN A 121 -1.78 -3.55 13.71
N GLN A 122 -1.46 -2.25 13.77
CA GLN A 122 -1.90 -1.27 12.78
C GLN A 122 -1.44 -1.63 11.36
N GLN A 123 -0.20 -2.11 11.21
CA GLN A 123 0.32 -2.60 9.93
C GLN A 123 -0.39 -3.89 9.48
N GLY A 124 -0.77 -4.78 10.40
CA GLY A 124 -1.54 -5.98 10.11
C GLY A 124 -2.84 -5.70 9.36
N TRP A 125 -3.55 -4.63 9.73
CA TRP A 125 -4.78 -4.21 9.03
C TRP A 125 -4.58 -3.85 7.55
N ARG A 126 -3.34 -3.57 7.11
CA ARG A 126 -3.01 -3.36 5.69
C ARG A 126 -3.14 -4.63 4.85
N LEU A 127 -3.16 -5.80 5.48
CA LEU A 127 -3.33 -7.09 4.82
C LEU A 127 -4.77 -7.36 4.41
N GLY A 128 -5.72 -6.51 4.82
CA GLY A 128 -7.15 -6.66 4.58
C GLY A 128 -7.91 -6.99 5.87
N PRO A 129 -9.25 -6.88 5.86
CA PRO A 129 -10.07 -7.03 7.06
C PRO A 129 -10.06 -8.44 7.65
N ALA A 130 -9.91 -9.48 6.81
CA ALA A 130 -9.85 -10.86 7.28
C ALA A 130 -8.49 -11.18 7.93
N LEU A 131 -7.40 -10.99 7.19
CA LEU A 131 -6.04 -11.26 7.70
C LEU A 131 -5.63 -10.30 8.82
N GLY A 132 -6.06 -9.03 8.76
CA GLY A 132 -5.73 -8.03 9.77
C GLY A 132 -6.28 -8.36 11.16
N ALA A 133 -7.50 -8.90 11.23
CA ALA A 133 -8.09 -9.35 12.48
C ALA A 133 -7.33 -10.53 13.11
N ASP A 134 -6.82 -11.45 12.28
CA ASP A 134 -6.07 -12.63 12.72
C ASP A 134 -4.56 -12.34 12.92
N TRP A 135 -4.07 -11.19 12.44
CA TRP A 135 -2.64 -10.86 12.39
C TRP A 135 -1.92 -10.97 13.74
N PRO A 136 -2.47 -10.49 14.88
CA PRO A 136 -1.77 -10.62 16.17
C PRO A 136 -1.43 -12.07 16.53
N ARG A 137 -2.27 -13.04 16.14
CA ARG A 137 -2.06 -14.48 16.41
C ARG A 137 -1.10 -15.12 15.39
N LEU A 138 -1.09 -14.62 14.16
CA LEU A 138 -0.25 -15.14 13.07
C LEU A 138 1.16 -14.56 13.09
N GLN A 139 1.31 -13.31 13.53
CA GLN A 139 2.53 -12.54 13.43
C GLN A 139 3.77 -13.26 14.00
N PRO A 140 3.71 -14.02 15.11
CA PRO A 140 4.92 -14.68 15.60
C PRO A 140 5.59 -15.58 14.55
N LEU A 141 4.81 -16.25 13.69
CA LEU A 141 5.36 -17.06 12.59
C LEU A 141 5.96 -16.23 11.45
N PHE A 142 5.56 -14.97 11.30
CA PHE A 142 5.88 -14.13 10.14
C PHE A 142 6.62 -12.83 10.50
N ALA A 143 7.05 -12.66 11.75
CA ALA A 143 7.76 -11.47 12.24
C ALA A 143 9.04 -11.17 11.43
N PHE A 144 9.77 -12.22 11.04
CA PHE A 144 11.04 -12.13 10.31
C PHE A 144 10.98 -12.97 9.04
N VAL A 145 10.25 -12.48 8.03
CA VAL A 145 10.25 -13.09 6.70
C VAL A 145 11.40 -12.50 5.87
N PRO A 146 12.34 -13.35 5.38
CA PRO A 146 13.42 -12.91 4.50
C PRO A 146 12.87 -12.19 3.26
N PRO A 147 13.53 -11.13 2.75
CA PRO A 147 13.03 -10.34 1.62
C PRO A 147 12.58 -11.17 0.42
N GLY A 148 13.34 -12.21 0.06
CA GLY A 148 13.02 -13.10 -1.07
C GLY A 148 11.79 -14.00 -0.88
N GLN A 149 11.26 -14.14 0.34
CA GLN A 149 10.06 -14.96 0.61
C GLN A 149 8.80 -14.11 0.84
N ARG A 150 8.91 -12.79 0.98
CA ARG A 150 7.81 -11.92 1.42
C ARG A 150 6.60 -11.99 0.48
N ALA A 151 6.83 -11.93 -0.82
CA ALA A 151 5.77 -11.98 -1.81
C ALA A 151 5.02 -13.32 -1.75
N ASP A 152 5.75 -14.43 -1.74
CA ASP A 152 5.18 -15.78 -1.71
C ASP A 152 4.41 -16.06 -0.41
N VAL A 153 4.94 -15.63 0.73
CA VAL A 153 4.22 -15.71 2.02
C VAL A 153 2.92 -14.92 1.98
N LEU A 154 2.92 -13.70 1.44
CA LEU A 154 1.71 -12.89 1.35
C LEU A 154 0.68 -13.52 0.42
N ILE A 155 1.11 -14.09 -0.72
CA ILE A 155 0.23 -14.82 -1.63
C ILE A 155 -0.37 -16.04 -0.93
N ALA A 156 0.46 -16.84 -0.24
CA ALA A 156 0.01 -18.01 0.51
C ALA A 156 -0.99 -17.63 1.61
N LEU A 157 -0.71 -16.61 2.41
CA LEU A 157 -1.59 -16.11 3.46
C LEU A 157 -2.96 -15.67 2.92
N LYS A 158 -2.98 -14.99 1.77
CA LYS A 158 -4.24 -14.58 1.11
C LYS A 158 -5.07 -15.75 0.58
N GLN A 159 -4.44 -16.90 0.31
CA GLN A 159 -5.12 -18.14 -0.11
C GLN A 159 -5.55 -19.01 1.07
N THR A 160 -5.17 -18.63 2.31
CA THR A 160 -5.42 -19.42 3.51
C THR A 160 -6.83 -19.12 4.03
N ASP A 161 -7.67 -20.14 4.15
CA ASP A 161 -9.02 -20.00 4.72
C ASP A 161 -8.97 -19.80 6.25
N PRO A 162 -10.10 -19.44 6.91
CA PRO A 162 -10.11 -19.20 8.36
C PRO A 162 -9.63 -20.39 9.21
N ALA A 163 -10.01 -21.62 8.87
CA ALA A 163 -9.62 -22.81 9.63
C ALA A 163 -8.10 -23.06 9.54
N GLN A 164 -7.53 -22.89 8.34
CA GLN A 164 -6.09 -22.96 8.15
C GLN A 164 -5.33 -21.85 8.89
N ARG A 165 -5.92 -20.65 9.03
CA ARG A 165 -5.32 -19.57 9.83
C ARG A 165 -5.35 -19.88 11.32
N ASP A 166 -6.40 -20.54 11.81
CA ASP A 166 -6.43 -21.04 13.19
C ASP A 166 -5.35 -22.11 13.43
N ASP A 167 -5.12 -23.01 12.48
CA ASP A 167 -4.03 -23.99 12.56
C ASP A 167 -2.66 -23.31 12.57
N LEU A 168 -2.43 -22.32 11.71
CA LEU A 168 -1.20 -21.51 11.74
C LEU A 168 -1.03 -20.79 13.08
N ALA A 169 -2.10 -20.21 13.64
CA ALA A 169 -2.04 -19.54 14.93
C ALA A 169 -1.70 -20.51 16.08
N ALA A 170 -2.24 -21.73 16.06
CA ALA A 170 -1.88 -22.76 17.02
C ALA A 170 -0.41 -23.19 16.89
N LEU A 171 0.08 -23.35 15.66
CA LEU A 171 1.49 -23.65 15.37
C LEU A 171 2.41 -22.49 15.78
N ALA A 172 1.97 -21.24 15.66
CA ALA A 172 2.74 -20.06 16.06
C ALA A 172 3.14 -20.06 17.53
N GLN A 173 2.31 -20.65 18.38
CA GLN A 173 2.54 -20.78 19.81
C GLN A 173 3.52 -21.92 20.13
N ARG A 174 3.60 -22.94 19.28
CA ARG A 174 4.42 -24.15 19.50
C ARG A 174 5.80 -24.08 18.86
N ILE A 175 5.91 -23.44 17.70
CA ILE A 175 7.14 -23.42 16.92
C ILE A 175 8.09 -22.36 17.49
N PRO A 176 9.27 -22.75 18.01
CA PRO A 176 10.21 -21.82 18.60
C PRO A 176 10.83 -20.89 17.53
N PRO A 177 11.25 -19.66 17.87
CA PRO A 177 11.69 -18.65 16.91
C PRO A 177 12.69 -19.14 15.86
N GLN A 178 13.69 -19.93 16.26
CA GLN A 178 14.73 -20.47 15.40
C GLN A 178 14.22 -21.46 14.34
N SER A 179 13.08 -22.13 14.57
CA SER A 179 12.51 -23.12 13.65
C SER A 179 11.50 -22.52 12.68
N ARG A 180 11.09 -21.26 12.88
CA ARG A 180 10.02 -20.62 12.08
C ARG A 180 10.39 -20.47 10.62
N ASP A 181 11.66 -20.23 10.29
CA ASP A 181 12.09 -20.14 8.89
C ASP A 181 12.02 -21.48 8.16
N GLY A 182 12.45 -22.57 8.83
CA GLY A 182 12.27 -23.93 8.33
C GLY A 182 10.80 -24.23 8.05
N PHE A 183 9.94 -23.96 9.04
CA PHE A 183 8.49 -24.13 8.91
C PHE A 183 7.91 -23.38 7.70
N ARG A 184 8.22 -22.09 7.55
CA ARG A 184 7.71 -21.28 6.43
C ARG A 184 8.14 -21.85 5.08
N ARG A 185 9.40 -22.26 4.94
CA ARG A 185 9.90 -22.87 3.69
C ARG A 185 9.18 -24.17 3.38
N GLU A 186 8.92 -25.01 4.38
CA GLU A 186 8.18 -26.26 4.20
C GLU A 186 6.72 -26.02 3.83
N TRP A 187 6.08 -25.02 4.47
CA TRP A 187 4.72 -24.60 4.16
C TRP A 187 4.59 -24.07 2.73
N LEU A 188 5.53 -23.22 2.29
CA LEU A 188 5.55 -22.66 0.93
C LEU A 188 5.80 -23.73 -0.15
N LYS A 189 6.51 -24.81 0.18
CA LYS A 189 6.71 -25.96 -0.74
C LYS A 189 5.42 -26.77 -0.96
N GLN A 190 4.44 -26.68 -0.06
CA GLN A 190 3.20 -27.44 -0.22
C GLN A 190 2.34 -26.83 -1.35
N PRO A 191 1.80 -27.66 -2.26
CA PRO A 191 0.77 -27.23 -3.20
C PRO A 191 -0.42 -26.61 -2.46
N ALA A 192 -1.05 -25.57 -3.02
CA ALA A 192 -2.15 -24.86 -2.38
C ALA A 192 -3.30 -25.80 -1.93
N THR A 193 -3.60 -26.83 -2.73
CA THR A 193 -4.63 -27.84 -2.43
C THR A 193 -4.28 -28.77 -1.27
N GLN A 194 -3.01 -28.90 -0.92
CA GLN A 194 -2.54 -29.81 0.14
C GLN A 194 -2.17 -29.09 1.45
N ARG A 195 -2.06 -27.75 1.43
CA ARG A 195 -1.67 -26.95 2.60
C ARG A 195 -2.57 -27.18 3.81
N ALA A 196 -3.88 -27.30 3.61
CA ALA A 196 -4.82 -27.54 4.71
C ALA A 196 -4.51 -28.84 5.47
N ALA A 197 -4.48 -29.96 4.74
CA ALA A 197 -4.18 -31.26 5.33
C ALA A 197 -2.78 -31.30 5.95
N TRP A 198 -1.80 -30.65 5.32
CA TRP A 198 -0.44 -30.55 5.85
C TRP A 198 -0.37 -29.77 7.17
N LEU A 199 -1.06 -28.62 7.28
CA LEU A 199 -1.13 -27.82 8.51
C LEU A 199 -1.79 -28.61 9.64
N GLN A 200 -2.89 -29.30 9.34
CA GLN A 200 -3.59 -30.13 10.31
C GLN A 200 -2.71 -31.29 10.81
N HIS A 201 -2.00 -31.96 9.90
CA HIS A 201 -1.06 -33.02 10.28
C HIS A 201 0.05 -32.48 11.20
N ARG A 202 0.66 -31.32 10.85
CA ARG A 202 1.68 -30.66 11.67
C ARG A 202 1.19 -30.26 13.05
N ARG A 203 -0.07 -29.84 13.16
CA ARG A 203 -0.68 -29.47 14.44
C ARG A 203 -0.88 -30.67 15.38
N ASN A 204 -1.07 -31.86 14.83
CA ASN A 204 -1.33 -33.09 15.59
C ASN A 204 -0.06 -33.85 16.00
N GLN A 205 1.11 -33.41 15.53
CA GLN A 205 2.42 -33.84 16.01
C GLN A 205 2.80 -33.08 17.29
#